data_AF-A0A7Y1YL09-F1
#
_entry.id   AF-A0A7Y1YL09-F1
#
_cell.length_a   1.000
_cell.length_b   1.000
_cell.length_c   1.000
_cell.angle_alpha   90.00
_cell.angle_beta   90.00
_cell.angle_gamma   90.00
#
_symmetry.space_group_name_H-M   'P 1'
#
loop_
_entity.id
_entity.type
_entity.pdbx_description
1 polymer ?
#
loop_
_entity_poly.entity_id
_entity_poly.type
_entity_poly.pdbx_seq_one_letter_code
_entity_poly.pdbx_strand_id
1 'polypeptide(L)'
;MPVFATLSEADQYFAHLNRAGFTGAWLSYFNHINGGIGGTNVNGDAVATGGWGDRFYLNQGYINHMRGILDAAQRNNQKIGFVMIWANKYANDGSLNAGNAWQLGFDLGQAFGDHGAIAHWVAGGDNFIGVEDPQIWANMVSGLREAGANQPVGYHSPAYSGSNGHLRFVNEWWADFVAAQTGHCQNASTTYQQLADAVNQSPKPIYAGELRYENISPSWCDSPDGEGVPGWAVEADAQAAADAGVGAILFGHNERWQWGRALNGGSGGGGGAAIGSLGSDGEIRTIAVASRY
;
A
#
# COMPACT_ATOMS: atom_id res chain seq x y z
N MET A 1 -3.37 -0.39 6.75
CA MET A 1 -3.88 -1.51 7.57
C MET A 1 -5.31 -1.34 8.13
N PRO A 2 -6.34 -1.03 7.32
CA PRO A 2 -7.72 -0.97 7.84
C PRO A 2 -8.34 -2.29 8.29
N VAL A 3 -7.65 -3.42 8.14
CA VAL A 3 -8.09 -4.72 8.67
C VAL A 3 -8.29 -4.73 10.19
N PHE A 4 -7.64 -3.80 10.89
CA PHE A 4 -7.84 -3.57 12.34
C PHE A 4 -8.97 -2.58 12.65
N ALA A 5 -9.55 -1.96 11.62
CA ALA A 5 -10.71 -1.10 11.76
C ALA A 5 -11.96 -1.94 12.02
N THR A 6 -12.83 -1.43 12.88
CA THR A 6 -14.25 -1.82 12.82
C THR A 6 -14.87 -1.30 11.52
N LEU A 7 -15.99 -1.89 11.09
CA LEU A 7 -16.70 -1.42 9.90
C LEU A 7 -17.19 0.04 10.04
N SER A 8 -17.52 0.47 11.26
CA SER A 8 -17.90 1.86 11.54
C SER A 8 -16.71 2.80 11.37
N GLU A 9 -15.52 2.43 11.84
CA GLU A 9 -14.32 3.26 11.66
C GLU A 9 -13.91 3.32 10.18
N ALA A 10 -14.02 2.21 9.45
CA ALA A 10 -13.79 2.18 8.01
C ALA A 10 -14.74 3.14 7.28
N ASP A 11 -16.03 3.14 7.63
CA ASP A 11 -17.01 4.06 7.06
C ASP A 11 -16.67 5.53 7.36
N GLN A 12 -16.33 5.85 8.61
CA GLN A 12 -15.92 7.20 9.00
C GLN A 12 -14.68 7.67 8.23
N TYR A 13 -13.68 6.79 8.08
CA TYR A 13 -12.46 7.04 7.32
C TYR A 13 -12.76 7.33 5.85
N PHE A 14 -13.51 6.47 5.16
CA PHE A 14 -13.81 6.68 3.74
C PHE A 14 -14.75 7.85 3.50
N ALA A 15 -15.69 8.11 4.41
CA ALA A 15 -16.53 9.31 4.36
C ALA A 15 -15.69 10.59 4.48
N HIS A 16 -14.65 10.58 5.32
CA HIS A 16 -13.69 11.68 5.40
C HIS A 16 -12.89 11.83 4.11
N LEU A 17 -12.28 10.76 3.60
CA LEU A 17 -11.50 10.81 2.36
C LEU A 17 -12.30 11.42 1.21
N ASN A 18 -13.56 11.01 1.05
CA ASN A 18 -14.46 11.56 0.04
C ASN A 18 -14.72 13.06 0.21
N ARG A 19 -14.93 13.54 1.45
CA ARG A 19 -15.12 14.97 1.73
C ARG A 19 -13.85 15.79 1.52
N ALA A 20 -12.70 15.22 1.85
CA ALA A 20 -11.40 15.86 1.73
C ALA A 20 -10.93 15.96 0.27
N GLY A 21 -11.50 15.18 -0.64
CA GLY A 21 -11.19 15.21 -2.07
C GLY A 21 -10.26 14.10 -2.53
N PHE A 22 -10.03 13.08 -1.71
CA PHE A 22 -9.33 11.87 -2.16
C PHE A 22 -10.22 11.07 -3.11
N THR A 23 -9.59 10.50 -4.15
CA THR A 23 -10.23 9.61 -5.12
C THR A 23 -10.17 8.14 -4.71
N GLY A 24 -9.34 7.82 -3.71
CA GLY A 24 -9.18 6.45 -3.23
C GLY A 24 -8.15 6.29 -2.11
N ALA A 25 -7.93 5.05 -1.73
CA ALA A 25 -6.94 4.64 -0.73
C ALA A 25 -6.35 3.27 -1.07
N TRP A 26 -5.21 2.94 -0.46
CA TRP A 26 -4.62 1.61 -0.57
C TRP A 26 -4.90 0.77 0.68
N LEU A 27 -5.25 -0.49 0.45
CA LEU A 27 -5.56 -1.48 1.48
C LEU A 27 -4.72 -2.72 1.26
N SER A 28 -4.08 -3.24 2.31
CA SER A 28 -3.36 -4.50 2.25
C SER A 28 -4.21 -5.62 2.83
N TYR A 29 -4.33 -6.73 2.11
CA TYR A 29 -4.98 -7.94 2.61
C TYR A 29 -4.07 -8.67 3.61
N PHE A 30 -2.86 -9.03 3.18
CA PHE A 30 -1.76 -9.42 4.07
C PHE A 30 -0.91 -8.18 4.40
N ASN A 31 -1.08 -7.64 5.61
CA ASN A 31 -0.51 -6.34 6.00
C ASN A 31 1.00 -6.37 6.33
N HIS A 32 1.63 -5.21 6.53
CA HIS A 32 3.07 -5.15 6.83
C HIS A 32 3.48 -5.79 8.17
N ILE A 33 2.61 -5.85 9.19
CA ILE A 33 2.96 -6.44 10.49
C ILE A 33 3.10 -7.95 10.35
N ASN A 34 4.34 -8.44 10.39
CA ASN A 34 4.67 -9.84 10.11
C ASN A 34 4.13 -10.31 8.75
N GLY A 35 4.08 -9.43 7.74
CA GLY A 35 3.50 -9.76 6.43
C GLY A 35 2.04 -10.23 6.49
N GLY A 36 1.31 -9.95 7.59
CA GLY A 36 -0.06 -10.37 7.82
C GLY A 36 -0.22 -11.86 8.14
N ILE A 37 0.81 -12.68 7.93
CA ILE A 37 0.72 -14.13 8.11
C ILE A 37 0.78 -14.48 9.59
N GLY A 38 -0.30 -15.09 10.08
CA GLY A 38 -0.54 -15.34 11.50
C GLY A 38 -1.16 -14.14 12.24
N GLY A 39 -1.46 -13.04 11.53
CA GLY A 39 -2.25 -11.94 12.08
C GLY A 39 -3.75 -12.23 12.07
N THR A 40 -4.51 -11.40 12.78
CA THR A 40 -5.98 -11.43 12.80
C THR A 40 -6.58 -10.06 12.49
N ASN A 41 -7.84 -10.00 12.05
CA ASN A 41 -8.61 -8.76 12.02
C ASN A 41 -9.07 -8.35 13.44
N VAL A 42 -9.83 -7.26 13.53
CA VAL A 42 -10.42 -6.76 14.79
C VAL A 42 -11.38 -7.76 15.47
N ASN A 43 -11.94 -8.71 14.72
CA ASN A 43 -12.85 -9.74 15.23
C ASN A 43 -12.13 -11.01 15.71
N GLY A 44 -10.80 -11.08 15.53
CA GLY A 44 -10.00 -12.26 15.87
C GLY A 44 -9.92 -13.32 14.76
N ASP A 45 -10.47 -13.06 13.58
CA ASP A 45 -10.34 -13.97 12.44
C ASP A 45 -8.91 -13.90 11.88
N ALA A 46 -8.24 -15.04 11.76
CA ALA A 46 -6.91 -15.12 11.14
C ALA A 46 -6.96 -14.74 9.66
N VAL A 47 -5.90 -14.13 9.11
CA VAL A 47 -5.85 -13.79 7.67
C VAL A 47 -5.96 -15.04 6.79
N ALA A 48 -5.13 -16.04 7.11
CA ALA A 48 -5.05 -17.33 6.44
C ALA A 48 -4.35 -18.35 7.36
N THR A 49 -4.52 -19.63 7.06
CA THR A 49 -3.67 -20.72 7.55
C THR A 49 -2.83 -21.30 6.41
N GLY A 50 -1.85 -22.16 6.73
CA GLY A 50 -0.90 -22.69 5.72
C GLY A 50 0.21 -21.70 5.37
N GLY A 51 0.75 -21.79 4.16
CA GLY A 51 1.95 -21.07 3.72
C GLY A 51 3.25 -21.86 3.97
N TRP A 52 4.38 -21.16 4.14
CA TRP A 52 5.73 -21.74 4.35
C TRP A 52 6.13 -22.79 3.30
N GLY A 53 5.88 -22.53 2.02
CA GLY A 53 6.16 -23.50 0.95
C GLY A 53 4.93 -24.29 0.47
N ASP A 54 3.85 -24.27 1.24
CA ASP A 54 2.58 -24.92 0.90
C ASP A 54 1.48 -23.89 0.54
N ARG A 55 0.28 -24.36 0.21
CA ARG A 55 -0.90 -23.54 -0.08
C ARG A 55 -1.31 -22.66 1.12
N PHE A 56 -1.76 -21.44 0.82
CA PHE A 56 -2.51 -20.61 1.75
C PHE A 56 -4.00 -20.99 1.74
N TYR A 57 -4.62 -21.00 2.92
CA TYR A 57 -6.06 -21.19 3.08
C TYR A 57 -6.66 -19.91 3.67
N LEU A 58 -7.31 -19.11 2.83
CA LEU A 58 -7.92 -17.85 3.26
C LEU A 58 -9.07 -18.10 4.23
N ASN A 59 -9.17 -17.29 5.28
CA ASN A 59 -10.21 -17.42 6.28
C ASN A 59 -11.49 -16.66 5.85
N GLN A 60 -12.64 -17.33 5.92
CA GLN A 60 -13.90 -16.74 5.49
C GLN A 60 -14.34 -15.53 6.35
N GLY A 61 -14.12 -15.56 7.67
CA GLY A 61 -14.43 -14.44 8.56
C GLY A 61 -13.60 -13.21 8.22
N TYR A 62 -12.30 -13.41 7.95
CA TYR A 62 -11.42 -12.35 7.49
C TYR A 62 -11.82 -11.79 6.12
N ILE A 63 -12.18 -12.66 5.17
CA ILE A 63 -12.72 -12.26 3.87
C ILE A 63 -13.97 -11.40 4.04
N ASN A 64 -14.94 -11.85 4.85
CA ASN A 64 -16.18 -11.13 5.09
C ASN A 64 -15.93 -9.74 5.69
N HIS A 65 -15.01 -9.63 6.64
CA HIS A 65 -14.63 -8.34 7.22
C HIS A 65 -13.99 -7.41 6.18
N MET A 66 -13.07 -7.94 5.35
CA MET A 66 -12.47 -7.15 4.28
C MET A 66 -13.49 -6.69 3.25
N ARG A 67 -14.44 -7.56 2.86
CA ARG A 67 -15.55 -7.14 2.00
C ARG A 67 -16.39 -6.03 2.64
N GLY A 68 -16.67 -6.10 3.93
CA GLY A 68 -17.35 -5.01 4.64
C GLY A 68 -16.59 -3.67 4.62
N ILE A 69 -15.25 -3.71 4.68
CA ILE A 69 -14.40 -2.51 4.51
C ILE A 69 -14.50 -1.99 3.07
N LEU A 70 -14.45 -2.87 2.06
CA LEU A 70 -14.61 -2.49 0.66
C LEU A 70 -16.01 -1.94 0.35
N ASP A 71 -17.06 -2.48 0.99
CA ASP A 71 -18.41 -1.95 0.92
C ASP A 71 -18.47 -0.53 1.50
N ALA A 72 -17.77 -0.26 2.60
CA ALA A 72 -17.66 1.08 3.16
C ALA A 72 -16.94 2.04 2.20
N ALA A 73 -15.88 1.60 1.52
CA ALA A 73 -15.22 2.39 0.48
C ALA A 73 -16.19 2.68 -0.68
N GLN A 74 -16.89 1.66 -1.18
CA GLN A 74 -17.84 1.80 -2.28
C GLN A 74 -18.98 2.78 -1.96
N ARG A 75 -19.58 2.66 -0.77
CA ARG A 75 -20.65 3.58 -0.31
C ARG A 75 -20.19 5.04 -0.24
N ASN A 76 -18.89 5.26 -0.03
CA ASN A 76 -18.28 6.57 0.05
C ASN A 76 -17.54 6.98 -1.24
N ASN A 77 -17.84 6.34 -2.38
CA ASN A 77 -17.24 6.64 -3.69
C ASN A 77 -15.70 6.55 -3.72
N GLN A 78 -15.10 5.76 -2.84
CA GLN A 78 -13.66 5.58 -2.78
C GLN A 78 -13.23 4.37 -3.61
N LYS A 79 -12.18 4.57 -4.40
CA LYS A 79 -11.51 3.49 -5.13
C LYS A 79 -10.36 2.90 -4.31
N ILE A 80 -10.16 1.60 -4.44
CA ILE A 80 -9.19 0.86 -3.65
C ILE A 80 -8.07 0.31 -4.54
N GLY A 81 -6.84 0.66 -4.18
CA GLY A 81 -5.66 -0.11 -4.53
C GLY A 81 -5.49 -1.28 -3.57
N PHE A 82 -5.67 -2.50 -4.05
CA PHE A 82 -5.70 -3.68 -3.20
C PHE A 82 -4.35 -4.40 -3.21
N VAL A 83 -3.55 -4.17 -2.18
CA VAL A 83 -2.24 -4.78 -2.01
C VAL A 83 -2.40 -6.22 -1.56
N MET A 84 -1.92 -7.13 -2.39
CA MET A 84 -2.13 -8.57 -2.18
C MET A 84 -1.41 -9.02 -0.92
N ILE A 85 -0.09 -8.79 -0.84
CA ILE A 85 0.73 -9.20 0.30
C ILE A 85 2.01 -8.39 0.40
N TRP A 86 2.36 -7.95 1.61
CA TRP A 86 3.55 -7.12 1.88
C TRP A 86 4.80 -7.97 2.20
N ALA A 87 5.97 -7.56 1.71
CA ALA A 87 7.22 -8.33 1.67
C ALA A 87 7.86 -8.66 3.01
N ASN A 88 7.40 -8.05 4.10
CA ASN A 88 8.02 -8.19 5.41
C ASN A 88 8.32 -9.65 5.78
N LYS A 89 7.30 -10.50 5.84
CA LYS A 89 7.49 -11.89 6.28
C LYS A 89 7.87 -12.83 5.13
N TYR A 90 7.14 -12.78 4.02
CA TYR A 90 7.36 -13.74 2.94
C TYR A 90 8.73 -13.64 2.27
N ALA A 91 9.31 -12.46 2.19
CA ALA A 91 10.63 -12.30 1.59
C ALA A 91 11.75 -12.90 2.47
N ASN A 92 11.49 -13.12 3.76
CA ASN A 92 12.47 -13.68 4.70
C ASN A 92 12.30 -15.18 4.94
N ASP A 93 11.08 -15.72 4.86
CA ASP A 93 10.79 -17.11 5.27
C ASP A 93 10.29 -18.02 4.15
N GLY A 94 10.18 -17.52 2.91
CA GLY A 94 9.81 -18.32 1.74
C GLY A 94 8.34 -18.75 1.72
N SER A 95 7.50 -18.10 2.52
CA SER A 95 6.08 -18.42 2.64
C SER A 95 5.29 -18.28 1.38
N LEU A 96 5.65 -17.27 0.60
CA LEU A 96 5.19 -17.06 -0.74
C LEU A 96 6.37 -17.37 -1.65
N ASN A 97 6.13 -18.22 -2.63
CA ASN A 97 7.08 -18.58 -3.66
C ASN A 97 6.35 -18.89 -4.96
N ALA A 98 7.09 -19.14 -6.04
CA ALA A 98 6.49 -19.42 -7.34
C ALA A 98 5.49 -20.59 -7.32
N GLY A 99 5.71 -21.59 -6.45
CA GLY A 99 4.87 -22.80 -6.36
C GLY A 99 3.49 -22.60 -5.74
N ASN A 100 3.31 -21.61 -4.87
CA ASN A 100 2.03 -21.33 -4.22
C ASN A 100 1.38 -19.99 -4.60
N ALA A 101 2.12 -19.11 -5.29
CA ALA A 101 1.65 -17.78 -5.67
C ALA A 101 0.43 -17.80 -6.60
N TRP A 102 0.37 -18.74 -7.55
CA TRP A 102 -0.78 -18.87 -8.46
C TRP A 102 -2.08 -19.12 -7.69
N GLN A 103 -2.09 -20.11 -6.78
CA GLN A 103 -3.30 -20.45 -6.03
C GLN A 103 -3.73 -19.30 -5.11
N LEU A 104 -2.79 -18.60 -4.49
CA LEU A 104 -3.11 -17.43 -3.69
C LEU A 104 -3.75 -16.33 -4.55
N GLY A 105 -3.21 -16.07 -5.74
CA GLY A 105 -3.80 -15.15 -6.70
C GLY A 105 -5.22 -15.55 -7.10
N PHE A 106 -5.44 -16.83 -7.41
CA PHE A 106 -6.77 -17.36 -7.74
C PHE A 106 -7.76 -17.18 -6.58
N ASP A 107 -7.36 -17.53 -5.36
CA ASP A 107 -8.22 -17.44 -4.18
C ASP A 107 -8.59 -15.98 -3.84
N LEU A 108 -7.64 -15.03 -3.98
CA LEU A 108 -7.90 -13.60 -3.86
C LEU A 108 -8.85 -13.09 -4.96
N GLY A 109 -8.67 -13.55 -6.20
CA GLY A 109 -9.52 -13.18 -7.33
C GLY A 109 -10.96 -13.67 -7.14
N GLN A 110 -11.15 -14.90 -6.65
CA GLN A 110 -12.47 -15.43 -6.31
C GLN A 110 -13.13 -14.64 -5.17
N ALA A 111 -12.35 -14.26 -4.15
CA ALA A 111 -12.87 -13.57 -2.98
C ALA A 111 -13.21 -12.10 -3.21
N PHE A 112 -12.49 -11.40 -4.11
CA PHE A 112 -12.59 -9.94 -4.24
C PHE A 112 -12.64 -9.40 -5.67
N GLY A 113 -12.35 -10.20 -6.70
CA GLY A 113 -12.26 -9.75 -8.09
C GLY A 113 -13.53 -9.11 -8.65
N ASP A 114 -14.68 -9.42 -8.07
CA ASP A 114 -15.99 -8.87 -8.42
C ASP A 114 -16.33 -7.54 -7.74
N HIS A 115 -15.51 -7.08 -6.78
CA HIS A 115 -15.87 -5.98 -5.91
C HIS A 115 -15.67 -4.61 -6.59
N GLY A 116 -16.74 -3.82 -6.73
CA GLY A 116 -16.75 -2.55 -7.48
C GLY A 116 -15.86 -1.41 -6.93
N ALA A 117 -15.47 -1.49 -5.65
CA ALA A 117 -14.49 -0.60 -5.05
C ALA A 117 -13.04 -0.84 -5.54
N ILE A 118 -12.67 -2.07 -5.93
CA ILE A 118 -11.29 -2.37 -6.33
C ILE A 118 -11.02 -1.75 -7.70
N ALA A 119 -10.11 -0.79 -7.75
CA ALA A 119 -9.68 -0.13 -8.98
C ALA A 119 -8.45 -0.79 -9.58
N HIS A 120 -7.55 -1.29 -8.74
CA HIS A 120 -6.33 -1.98 -9.15
C HIS A 120 -5.81 -2.89 -8.04
N TRP A 121 -5.03 -3.88 -8.44
CA TRP A 121 -4.26 -4.71 -7.53
C TRP A 121 -2.84 -4.17 -7.40
N VAL A 122 -2.17 -4.49 -6.31
CA VAL A 122 -0.78 -4.09 -6.08
C VAL A 122 0.04 -5.31 -5.70
N ALA A 123 0.99 -5.65 -6.56
CA ALA A 123 2.09 -6.57 -6.32
C ALA A 123 3.25 -5.84 -5.62
N GLY A 124 4.22 -6.58 -5.09
CA GLY A 124 5.36 -6.03 -4.36
C GLY A 124 5.03 -5.71 -2.91
N GLY A 125 5.57 -4.59 -2.41
CA GLY A 125 5.39 -4.13 -1.03
C GLY A 125 6.68 -4.24 -0.23
N ASP A 126 7.62 -3.32 -0.44
CA ASP A 126 8.84 -3.15 0.37
C ASP A 126 9.78 -4.36 0.46
N ASN A 127 10.02 -5.05 -0.65
CA ASN A 127 10.98 -6.16 -0.65
C ASN A 127 12.43 -5.65 -0.67
N PHE A 128 13.02 -5.49 0.53
CA PHE A 128 14.39 -5.02 0.73
C PHE A 128 15.46 -6.13 0.78
N ILE A 129 15.08 -7.41 0.74
CA ILE A 129 15.97 -8.53 1.10
C ILE A 129 16.78 -9.07 -0.10
N GLY A 130 16.53 -8.58 -1.32
CA GLY A 130 17.37 -8.88 -2.49
C GLY A 130 16.59 -9.03 -3.79
N VAL A 131 16.98 -10.01 -4.63
CA VAL A 131 16.30 -10.28 -5.90
C VAL A 131 15.02 -11.09 -5.63
N GLU A 132 13.90 -10.39 -5.43
CA GLU A 132 12.54 -10.93 -5.58
C GLU A 132 12.35 -11.73 -6.88
N ASP A 133 11.89 -12.97 -6.75
CA ASP A 133 11.63 -13.87 -7.88
C ASP A 133 10.46 -13.35 -8.74
N PRO A 134 10.70 -12.96 -10.02
CA PRO A 134 9.64 -12.48 -10.91
C PRO A 134 8.47 -13.47 -11.07
N GLN A 135 8.72 -14.77 -10.91
CA GLN A 135 7.69 -15.79 -11.10
C GLN A 135 6.61 -15.73 -10.01
N ILE A 136 6.91 -15.22 -8.82
CA ILE A 136 5.92 -15.04 -7.75
C ILE A 136 4.78 -14.15 -8.26
N TRP A 137 5.11 -12.96 -8.77
CA TRP A 137 4.11 -12.00 -9.22
C TRP A 137 3.45 -12.42 -10.53
N ALA A 138 4.21 -12.97 -11.48
CA ALA A 138 3.64 -13.48 -12.72
C ALA A 138 2.60 -14.59 -12.47
N ASN A 139 2.90 -15.52 -11.55
CA ASN A 139 1.99 -16.60 -11.19
C ASN A 139 0.77 -16.07 -10.42
N MET A 140 0.97 -15.17 -9.46
CA MET A 140 -0.12 -14.57 -8.69
C MET A 140 -1.10 -13.78 -9.59
N VAL A 141 -0.60 -12.98 -10.52
CA VAL A 141 -1.46 -12.25 -11.46
C VAL A 141 -2.16 -13.21 -12.42
N SER A 142 -1.49 -14.27 -12.88
CA SER A 142 -2.14 -15.30 -13.70
C SER A 142 -3.32 -15.95 -12.96
N GLY A 143 -3.15 -16.27 -11.68
CA GLY A 143 -4.23 -16.78 -10.83
C GLY A 143 -5.40 -15.80 -10.68
N LEU A 144 -5.11 -14.51 -10.43
CA LEU A 144 -6.13 -13.46 -10.38
C LEU A 144 -6.95 -13.40 -11.68
N ARG A 145 -6.27 -13.43 -12.83
CA ARG A 145 -6.91 -13.35 -14.15
C ARG A 145 -7.77 -14.60 -14.41
N GLU A 146 -7.31 -15.78 -14.05
CA GLU A 146 -8.09 -17.01 -14.19
C GLU A 146 -9.33 -17.03 -13.30
N ALA A 147 -9.27 -16.39 -12.14
CA ALA A 147 -10.43 -16.17 -11.28
C ALA A 147 -11.39 -15.07 -11.78
N GLY A 148 -11.06 -14.39 -12.89
CA GLY A 148 -11.91 -13.37 -13.53
C GLY A 148 -11.63 -11.94 -13.07
N ALA A 149 -10.63 -11.70 -12.22
CA ALA A 149 -10.24 -10.34 -11.82
C ALA A 149 -9.43 -9.67 -12.95
N ASN A 150 -10.00 -8.63 -13.57
CA ASN A 150 -9.44 -7.97 -14.77
C ASN A 150 -8.93 -6.54 -14.51
N GLN A 151 -8.95 -6.06 -13.27
CA GLN A 151 -8.44 -4.75 -12.89
C GLN A 151 -6.93 -4.63 -13.16
N PRO A 152 -6.40 -3.43 -13.45
CA PRO A 152 -4.96 -3.21 -13.59
C PRO A 152 -4.16 -3.70 -12.38
N VAL A 153 -2.91 -4.09 -12.59
CA VAL A 153 -1.98 -4.49 -11.51
C VAL A 153 -0.76 -3.57 -11.52
N GLY A 154 -0.47 -2.94 -10.39
CA GLY A 154 0.76 -2.17 -10.19
C GLY A 154 1.83 -2.96 -9.43
N TYR A 155 3.08 -2.52 -9.53
CA TYR A 155 4.15 -2.98 -8.64
C TYR A 155 4.55 -1.88 -7.66
N HIS A 156 4.47 -2.16 -6.37
CA HIS A 156 5.02 -1.29 -5.33
C HIS A 156 6.47 -1.67 -5.02
N SER A 157 7.38 -0.77 -5.40
CA SER A 157 8.82 -0.96 -5.23
C SER A 157 9.33 -0.45 -3.88
N PRO A 158 10.37 -1.09 -3.31
CA PRO A 158 11.04 -0.58 -2.11
C PRO A 158 11.74 0.76 -2.37
N ALA A 159 12.08 1.47 -1.29
CA ALA A 159 12.94 2.64 -1.33
C ALA A 159 14.27 2.32 -2.04
N TYR A 160 14.74 3.28 -2.82
CA TYR A 160 15.81 3.09 -3.81
C TYR A 160 17.04 2.35 -3.24
N SER A 161 17.26 1.11 -3.71
CA SER A 161 18.45 0.31 -3.45
C SER A 161 19.19 0.00 -4.76
N GLY A 162 19.90 1.00 -5.28
CA GLY A 162 20.80 0.83 -6.43
C GLY A 162 20.09 0.72 -7.79
N SER A 163 20.83 0.22 -8.78
CA SER A 163 20.68 0.55 -10.22
C SER A 163 19.40 0.11 -10.94
N ASN A 164 18.37 -0.40 -10.26
CA ASN A 164 17.01 -0.65 -10.82
C ASN A 164 15.91 -0.72 -9.73
N GLY A 165 16.06 -0.01 -8.60
CA GLY A 165 15.16 -0.14 -7.44
C GLY A 165 13.68 0.07 -7.75
N HIS A 166 13.31 1.20 -8.38
CA HIS A 166 11.91 1.52 -8.68
C HIS A 166 11.37 0.84 -9.94
N LEU A 167 12.18 0.78 -11.00
CA LEU A 167 11.77 0.24 -12.31
C LEU A 167 11.80 -1.29 -12.36
N ARG A 168 11.99 -1.94 -11.22
CA ARG A 168 11.88 -3.37 -11.09
C ARG A 168 10.50 -3.82 -11.57
N PHE A 169 10.48 -4.76 -12.50
CA PHE A 169 9.28 -5.29 -13.15
C PHE A 169 8.51 -4.32 -14.06
N VAL A 170 9.05 -3.15 -14.38
CA VAL A 170 8.37 -2.20 -15.27
C VAL A 170 8.06 -2.79 -16.66
N ASN A 171 8.88 -3.75 -17.13
CA ASN A 171 8.69 -4.41 -18.43
C ASN A 171 7.90 -5.72 -18.35
N GLU A 172 7.46 -6.14 -17.15
CA GLU A 172 6.64 -7.34 -17.02
C GLU A 172 5.27 -7.13 -17.67
N TRP A 173 4.73 -8.19 -18.28
CA TRP A 173 3.45 -8.12 -19.00
C TRP A 173 2.26 -7.78 -18.10
N TRP A 174 2.36 -8.13 -16.82
CA TRP A 174 1.29 -7.96 -15.84
C TRP A 174 1.32 -6.59 -15.16
N ALA A 175 2.44 -5.87 -15.19
CA ALA A 175 2.58 -4.59 -14.50
C ALA A 175 2.03 -3.46 -15.37
N ASP A 176 0.94 -2.83 -14.98
CA ASP A 176 0.33 -1.70 -15.70
C ASP A 176 0.94 -0.35 -15.30
N PHE A 177 1.48 -0.27 -14.07
CA PHE A 177 2.17 0.90 -13.53
C PHE A 177 3.16 0.49 -12.44
N VAL A 178 4.03 1.41 -12.06
CA VAL A 178 4.95 1.26 -10.91
C VAL A 178 4.60 2.31 -9.87
N ALA A 179 4.59 1.91 -8.61
CA ALA A 179 4.41 2.78 -7.46
C ALA A 179 5.68 2.81 -6.63
N ALA A 180 6.44 3.90 -6.77
CA ALA A 180 7.73 4.06 -6.11
C ALA A 180 7.58 4.48 -4.65
N GLN A 181 8.28 3.80 -3.74
CA GLN A 181 8.53 4.31 -2.39
C GLN A 181 9.75 5.23 -2.45
N THR A 182 9.61 6.50 -2.11
CA THR A 182 10.77 7.38 -1.89
C THR A 182 10.92 7.76 -0.42
N GLY A 183 9.96 7.43 0.44
CA GLY A 183 10.08 7.58 1.88
C GLY A 183 10.88 6.45 2.55
N HIS A 184 11.10 6.50 3.87
CA HIS A 184 10.76 7.60 4.78
C HIS A 184 11.99 8.46 5.18
N CYS A 185 13.13 8.22 4.54
CA CYS A 185 14.41 8.80 4.95
C CYS A 185 14.91 9.90 4.01
N GLN A 186 14.34 9.97 2.80
CA GLN A 186 14.73 10.90 1.76
C GLN A 186 13.93 12.20 1.90
N ASN A 187 14.57 13.33 1.61
CA ASN A 187 13.87 14.62 1.54
C ASN A 187 13.23 14.83 0.15
N ALA A 188 12.52 15.96 0.00
CA ALA A 188 11.84 16.33 -1.24
C ALA A 188 12.78 16.39 -2.46
N SER A 189 14.03 16.86 -2.29
CA SER A 189 15.00 16.94 -3.39
C SER A 189 15.38 15.56 -3.92
N THR A 190 15.68 14.61 -3.03
CA THR A 190 15.96 13.22 -3.40
C THR A 190 14.71 12.54 -3.95
N THR A 191 13.53 12.81 -3.39
CA THR A 191 12.24 12.32 -3.92
C THR A 191 12.03 12.77 -5.37
N TYR A 192 12.23 14.07 -5.68
CA TYR A 192 12.12 14.59 -7.04
C TYR A 192 13.08 13.86 -7.99
N GLN A 193 14.36 13.73 -7.61
CA GLN A 193 15.38 13.07 -8.45
C GLN A 193 14.98 11.62 -8.76
N GLN A 194 14.62 10.84 -7.75
CA GLN A 194 14.27 9.43 -7.92
C GLN A 194 13.01 9.25 -8.78
N LEU A 195 11.98 10.07 -8.56
CA LEU A 195 10.74 9.99 -9.32
C LEU A 195 10.92 10.49 -10.76
N ALA A 196 11.63 11.60 -10.97
CA ALA A 196 11.90 12.14 -12.30
C ALA A 196 12.73 11.15 -13.13
N ASP A 197 13.74 10.53 -12.53
CA ASP A 197 14.54 9.50 -13.18
C ASP A 197 13.69 8.28 -13.56
N ALA A 198 12.79 7.84 -12.67
CA ALA A 198 11.87 6.73 -12.96
C ALA A 198 10.87 7.08 -14.07
N VAL A 199 10.26 8.28 -14.01
CA VAL A 199 9.31 8.77 -15.03
C VAL A 199 9.98 8.84 -16.41
N ASN A 200 11.21 9.36 -16.48
CA ASN A 200 11.95 9.51 -17.74
C ASN A 200 12.35 8.18 -18.38
N GLN A 201 12.56 7.14 -17.59
CA GLN A 201 13.03 5.84 -18.06
C GLN A 201 11.91 4.82 -18.26
N SER A 202 10.75 5.04 -17.65
CA SER A 202 9.64 4.08 -17.66
C SER A 202 8.76 4.23 -18.90
N PRO A 203 8.45 3.14 -19.62
CA PRO A 203 7.40 3.16 -20.65
C PRO A 203 5.98 3.16 -20.07
N LYS A 204 5.82 3.04 -18.74
CA LYS A 204 4.55 2.92 -18.02
C LYS A 204 4.41 4.02 -16.96
N PRO A 205 3.19 4.36 -16.53
CA PRO A 205 2.99 5.35 -15.47
C PRO A 205 3.78 5.03 -14.20
N ILE A 206 4.41 6.06 -13.63
CA ILE A 206 5.00 6.02 -12.29
C ILE A 206 4.06 6.76 -11.35
N TYR A 207 3.76 6.16 -10.21
CA TYR A 207 3.07 6.79 -9.09
C TYR A 207 4.06 7.01 -7.95
N ALA A 208 3.88 8.12 -7.22
CA ALA A 208 4.50 8.29 -5.91
C ALA A 208 3.71 7.41 -4.91
N GLY A 209 4.12 6.15 -4.81
CA GLY A 209 3.43 5.09 -4.09
C GLY A 209 3.58 5.18 -2.58
N GLU A 210 4.72 5.67 -2.10
CA GLU A 210 4.95 5.86 -0.68
C GLU A 210 6.01 6.94 -0.44
N LEU A 211 5.55 8.17 -0.19
CA LEU A 211 6.39 9.30 0.25
C LEU A 211 6.66 9.20 1.76
N ARG A 212 7.25 10.23 2.36
CA ARG A 212 7.30 10.30 3.83
C ARG A 212 5.88 10.43 4.39
N TYR A 213 5.57 9.63 5.40
CA TYR A 213 4.30 9.71 6.11
C TYR A 213 4.34 10.83 7.15
N GLU A 214 3.27 11.63 7.23
CA GLU A 214 3.16 12.64 8.28
C GLU A 214 3.23 12.01 9.67
N ASN A 215 3.96 12.65 10.58
CA ASN A 215 4.19 12.21 11.97
C ASN A 215 4.92 10.87 12.12
N ILE A 216 5.59 10.36 11.08
CA ILE A 216 6.42 9.16 11.23
C ILE A 216 7.79 9.50 11.83
N SER A 217 8.27 8.60 12.70
CA SER A 217 9.62 8.65 13.26
C SER A 217 10.31 7.31 12.97
N PRO A 218 10.97 7.16 11.80
CA PRO A 218 11.62 5.92 11.42
C PRO A 218 12.81 5.67 12.35
N SER A 219 12.92 4.46 12.91
CA SER A 219 14.03 4.11 13.83
C SER A 219 15.30 3.63 13.11
N TRP A 220 15.27 3.56 11.78
CA TRP A 220 16.32 2.96 10.94
C TRP A 220 17.09 3.99 10.10
N CYS A 221 16.77 5.27 10.24
CA CYS A 221 17.49 6.36 9.59
C CYS A 221 17.31 7.66 10.36
N ASP A 222 18.24 8.57 10.18
CA ASP A 222 18.06 9.94 10.63
C ASP A 222 17.07 10.65 9.70
N SER A 223 15.90 10.97 10.22
CA SER A 223 14.91 11.75 9.49
C SER A 223 15.48 13.15 9.19
N PRO A 224 15.41 13.64 7.94
CA PRO A 224 15.91 14.97 7.57
C PRO A 224 15.30 16.11 8.40
N ASP A 225 14.09 15.90 8.92
CA ASP A 225 13.31 16.91 9.64
C ASP A 225 13.17 16.60 11.14
N GLY A 226 13.91 15.60 11.65
CA GLY A 226 13.82 15.14 13.04
C GLY A 226 12.64 14.20 13.30
N GLU A 227 12.28 14.04 14.58
CA GLU A 227 11.17 13.18 14.99
C GLU A 227 9.82 13.75 14.53
N GLY A 228 8.99 12.89 13.93
CA GLY A 228 7.66 13.24 13.43
C GLY A 228 7.74 14.12 12.20
N VAL A 229 7.73 13.52 11.02
CA VAL A 229 7.73 14.27 9.75
C VAL A 229 6.58 15.31 9.74
N PRO A 230 6.87 16.61 9.63
CA PRO A 230 5.86 17.66 9.72
C PRO A 230 5.06 17.82 8.41
N GLY A 231 3.87 18.43 8.50
CA GLY A 231 2.98 18.63 7.35
C GLY A 231 3.62 19.40 6.18
N TRP A 232 4.46 20.40 6.46
CA TRP A 232 5.19 21.14 5.41
C TRP A 232 6.22 20.28 4.66
N ALA A 233 6.78 19.25 5.30
CA ALA A 233 7.72 18.34 4.67
C ALA A 233 6.98 17.37 3.74
N VAL A 234 5.81 16.91 4.15
CA VAL A 234 4.90 16.11 3.31
C VAL A 234 4.39 16.92 2.12
N GLU A 235 4.09 18.21 2.30
CA GLU A 235 3.78 19.15 1.21
C GLU A 235 4.92 19.22 0.19
N ALA A 236 6.15 19.40 0.67
CA ALA A 236 7.33 19.49 -0.20
C ALA A 236 7.57 18.19 -0.99
N ASP A 237 7.35 17.02 -0.38
CA ASP A 237 7.44 15.73 -1.08
C ASP A 237 6.34 15.57 -2.12
N ALA A 238 5.10 15.97 -1.81
CA ALA A 238 3.99 15.95 -2.76
C ALA A 238 4.25 16.88 -3.95
N GLN A 239 4.80 18.08 -3.70
CA GLN A 239 5.19 19.01 -4.77
C GLN A 239 6.32 18.43 -5.61
N ALA A 240 7.34 17.83 -5.00
CA ALA A 240 8.41 17.14 -5.70
C ALA A 240 7.89 15.99 -6.58
N ALA A 241 6.91 15.22 -6.10
CA ALA A 241 6.26 14.18 -6.88
C ALA A 241 5.47 14.75 -8.08
N ALA A 242 4.67 15.81 -7.86
CA ALA A 242 3.93 16.50 -8.91
C ALA A 242 4.87 17.06 -9.99
N ASP A 243 5.96 17.73 -9.58
CA ASP A 243 6.97 18.31 -10.46
C ASP A 243 7.73 17.23 -11.27
N ALA A 244 7.90 16.04 -10.70
CA ALA A 244 8.49 14.88 -11.39
C ALA A 244 7.56 14.27 -12.45
N GLY A 245 6.27 14.63 -12.48
CA GLY A 245 5.30 14.15 -13.47
C GLY A 245 4.71 12.77 -13.18
N VAL A 246 4.62 12.37 -11.90
CA VAL A 246 4.01 11.08 -11.52
C VAL A 246 2.50 11.07 -11.76
N GLY A 247 1.91 9.97 -12.23
CA GLY A 247 0.48 9.90 -12.54
C GLY A 247 -0.46 9.84 -11.33
N ALA A 248 0.07 9.62 -10.12
CA ALA A 248 -0.69 9.65 -8.87
C ALA A 248 0.23 9.87 -7.67
N ILE A 249 -0.32 10.47 -6.61
CA ILE A 249 0.36 10.73 -5.34
C ILE A 249 -0.40 10.04 -4.22
N LEU A 250 0.30 9.22 -3.44
CA LEU A 250 -0.24 8.61 -2.23
C LEU A 250 0.21 9.39 -1.00
N PHE A 251 -0.75 9.98 -0.31
CA PHE A 251 -0.56 10.52 1.04
C PHE A 251 -0.55 9.40 2.07
N GLY A 252 0.27 9.53 3.10
CA GLY A 252 0.17 8.69 4.29
C GLY A 252 0.47 9.44 5.57
N HIS A 253 -0.07 8.91 6.66
CA HIS A 253 0.05 9.46 8.01
C HIS A 253 0.34 8.31 8.97
N ASN A 254 1.24 8.53 9.93
CA ASN A 254 1.76 7.49 10.80
C ASN A 254 0.66 6.76 11.58
N GLU A 255 -0.32 7.47 12.12
CA GLU A 255 -1.46 6.84 12.81
C GLU A 255 -2.38 6.04 11.88
N ARG A 256 -2.44 6.35 10.58
CA ARG A 256 -3.44 5.75 9.68
C ARG A 256 -2.96 4.48 9.02
N TRP A 257 -1.70 4.45 8.53
CA TRP A 257 -1.19 3.27 7.84
C TRP A 257 -1.20 2.05 8.77
N GLN A 258 -0.89 2.24 10.06
CA GLN A 258 -0.90 1.18 11.09
C GLN A 258 -2.15 1.11 11.96
N TRP A 259 -3.17 1.91 11.66
CA TRP A 259 -4.43 2.00 12.41
C TRP A 259 -4.24 2.24 13.92
N GLY A 260 -3.36 3.21 14.25
CA GLY A 260 -3.06 3.70 15.59
C GLY A 260 -2.30 2.72 16.49
N ARG A 261 -1.66 1.70 15.91
CA ARG A 261 -0.72 0.86 16.64
C ARG A 261 0.55 1.64 17.01
N ALA A 262 1.30 1.15 17.98
CA ALA A 262 2.53 1.78 18.48
C ALA A 262 3.77 1.31 17.70
N LEU A 263 3.77 1.43 16.37
CA LEU A 263 4.95 1.18 15.52
C LEU A 263 5.49 2.52 15.00
N ASN A 264 6.80 2.61 14.83
CA ASN A 264 7.47 3.75 14.18
C ASN A 264 7.04 5.13 14.74
N GLY A 265 6.90 5.22 16.07
CA GLY A 265 6.45 6.43 16.75
C GLY A 265 4.93 6.64 16.81
N GLY A 266 4.13 5.65 16.43
CA GLY A 266 2.67 5.69 16.56
C GLY A 266 2.21 5.72 18.02
N SER A 267 1.06 6.34 18.26
CA SER A 267 0.53 6.62 19.60
C SER A 267 0.08 5.40 20.39
N GLY A 268 -0.23 4.27 19.72
CA GLY A 268 -0.87 3.11 20.35
C GLY A 268 -2.35 3.30 20.68
N GLY A 269 -2.98 4.40 20.24
CA GLY A 269 -4.40 4.71 20.50
C GLY A 269 -5.42 3.96 19.63
N GLY A 270 -4.97 3.02 18.78
CA GLY A 270 -5.83 2.20 17.92
C GLY A 270 -6.66 3.03 16.94
N GLY A 271 -7.87 2.56 16.61
CA GLY A 271 -8.76 3.26 15.69
C GLY A 271 -9.06 4.70 16.08
N GLY A 272 -9.11 5.02 17.38
CA GLY A 272 -9.27 6.39 17.88
C GLY A 272 -8.15 7.34 17.44
N ALA A 273 -6.90 6.88 17.44
CA ALA A 273 -5.78 7.68 16.96
C ALA A 273 -5.76 7.80 15.43
N ALA A 274 -6.09 6.71 14.71
CA ALA A 274 -6.20 6.74 13.26
C ALA A 274 -7.27 7.74 12.80
N ILE A 275 -8.47 7.67 13.37
CA ILE A 275 -9.57 8.59 13.07
C ILE A 275 -9.27 10.01 13.57
N GLY A 276 -8.66 10.16 14.75
CA GLY A 276 -8.28 11.46 15.30
C GLY A 276 -7.24 12.21 14.46
N SER A 277 -6.46 11.49 13.64
CA SER A 277 -5.49 12.10 12.73
C SER A 277 -6.09 12.65 11.44
N LEU A 278 -7.37 12.39 11.13
CA LEU A 278 -8.03 12.84 9.90
C LEU A 278 -8.06 14.37 9.80
N GLY A 279 -7.77 14.92 8.62
CA GLY A 279 -7.66 16.37 8.43
C GLY A 279 -6.39 16.97 9.04
N SER A 280 -5.31 16.19 9.14
CA SER A 280 -3.99 16.68 9.54
C SER A 280 -3.44 17.74 8.59
N ASP A 281 -2.46 18.51 9.06
CA ASP A 281 -1.86 19.62 8.29
C ASP A 281 -1.23 19.11 6.98
N GLY A 282 -0.50 18.00 7.02
CA GLY A 282 0.06 17.35 5.83
C GLY A 282 -1.01 16.88 4.85
N GLU A 283 -2.13 16.32 5.33
CA GLU A 283 -3.24 15.91 4.47
C GLU A 283 -3.80 17.08 3.65
N ILE A 284 -4.15 18.18 4.35
CA ILE A 284 -4.72 19.37 3.72
C ILE A 284 -3.76 19.94 2.68
N ARG A 285 -2.45 19.97 2.99
CA ARG A 285 -1.42 20.45 2.07
C ARG A 285 -1.24 19.55 0.86
N THR A 286 -1.19 18.23 1.04
CA THR A 286 -1.07 17.29 -0.07
C THR A 286 -2.27 17.38 -1.02
N ILE A 287 -3.48 17.52 -0.51
CA ILE A 287 -4.67 17.76 -1.35
C ILE A 287 -4.53 19.08 -2.13
N ALA A 288 -4.05 20.14 -1.49
CA ALA A 288 -3.85 21.42 -2.16
C ALA A 288 -2.85 21.32 -3.32
N VAL A 289 -1.76 20.55 -3.16
CA VAL A 289 -0.82 20.25 -4.24
C VAL A 289 -1.51 19.44 -5.34
N ALA A 290 -2.15 18.32 -4.99
CA ALA A 290 -2.78 17.42 -5.95
C ALA A 290 -3.93 18.08 -6.74
N SER A 291 -4.61 19.08 -6.19
CA SER A 291 -5.69 19.82 -6.87
C SER A 291 -5.21 20.79 -7.97
N ARG A 292 -3.91 21.11 -7.99
CA ARG A 292 -3.28 22.01 -8.97
C ARG A 292 -2.52 21.23 -10.06
N TYR A 293 -2.33 19.94 -9.82
CA TYR A 293 -1.70 18.95 -10.67
C TYR A 293 -2.77 18.28 -11.55
#